data_AF-A0A8H7UG02-F1
#
_entry.id   AF-A0A8H7UG02-F1
#
_cell.length_a   1.000
_cell.length_b   1.000
_cell.length_c   1.000
_cell.angle_alpha   90.00
_cell.angle_beta   90.00
_cell.angle_gamma   90.00
#
_symmetry.space_group_name_H-M   'P 1'
#
loop_
_entity.id
_entity.type
_entity.pdbx_description
1 polymer ?
#
loop_
_entity_poly.entity_id
_entity_poly.type
_entity_poly.pdbx_seq_one_letter_code
_entity_poly.pdbx_strand_id
1 'polypeptide(L)'
;PLQIELQECEQNTVVLDSLNNVAKQLVNNEFLKHRDKRVRAIVSCCLADILKLYAVDQPPYSDNELKAIFSLFISQLKELSNISDPYYDNRFYLLESLSMVQSILIIKQLNNSAAMMTELFKTIFGLAK
;
A
#
# COMPACT_ATOMS: atom_id res chain seq x y z
N PRO A 1 -16.74 -2.07 -7.61
CA PRO A 1 -15.34 -2.40 -7.95
C PRO A 1 -14.54 -2.63 -6.67
N LEU A 2 -13.76 -3.69 -6.60
CA LEU A 2 -13.05 -4.25 -5.43
C LEU A 2 -12.59 -3.26 -4.34
N GLN A 3 -12.11 -2.07 -4.73
CA GLN A 3 -11.67 -1.03 -3.80
C GLN A 3 -12.79 -0.51 -2.87
N ILE A 4 -14.02 -0.34 -3.38
CA ILE A 4 -15.17 0.11 -2.57
C ILE A 4 -15.56 -0.97 -1.56
N GLU A 5 -15.55 -2.24 -1.99
CA GLU A 5 -15.89 -3.39 -1.15
C GLU A 5 -14.91 -3.57 0.02
N LEU A 6 -13.62 -3.31 -0.21
CA LEU A 6 -12.59 -3.36 0.84
C LEU A 6 -12.70 -2.21 1.84
N GLN A 7 -13.22 -1.05 1.41
CA GLN A 7 -13.36 0.13 2.25
C GLN A 7 -14.53 0.02 3.26
N GLU A 8 -15.56 -0.78 2.94
CA GLU A 8 -16.74 -1.02 3.78
C GLU A 8 -16.55 -2.18 4.77
N CYS A 9 -15.45 -2.93 4.68
CA CYS A 9 -15.16 -4.06 5.53
C CYS A 9 -14.73 -3.62 6.95
N GLU A 10 -15.66 -3.66 7.92
CA GLU A 10 -15.35 -3.44 9.34
C GLU A 10 -14.49 -4.57 9.94
N GLN A 11 -13.57 -4.18 10.82
CA GLN A 11 -12.44 -4.95 11.37
C GLN A 11 -12.76 -6.29 12.07
N ASN A 12 -14.02 -6.73 12.16
CA ASN A 12 -14.42 -7.90 12.96
C ASN A 12 -15.31 -8.93 12.24
N THR A 13 -15.49 -8.87 10.92
CA THR A 13 -16.26 -9.91 10.20
C THR A 13 -15.79 -10.15 8.77
N VAL A 14 -14.51 -9.86 8.48
CA VAL A 14 -13.97 -10.13 7.15
C VAL A 14 -13.43 -11.55 7.11
N VAL A 15 -13.92 -12.33 6.15
CA VAL A 15 -13.41 -13.66 5.84
C VAL A 15 -11.99 -13.52 5.30
N LEU A 16 -10.99 -13.40 6.18
CA LEU A 16 -9.56 -13.27 5.84
C LEU A 16 -9.13 -14.36 4.85
N ASP A 17 -9.71 -15.56 4.99
CA ASP A 17 -9.50 -16.69 4.08
C ASP A 17 -9.92 -16.41 2.64
N SER A 18 -10.99 -15.64 2.43
CA SER A 18 -11.45 -15.25 1.09
C SER A 18 -10.53 -14.21 0.45
N LEU A 19 -9.85 -13.40 1.26
CA LEU A 19 -8.92 -12.37 0.81
C LEU A 19 -7.52 -12.90 0.53
N ASN A 20 -7.15 -14.06 1.07
CA ASN A 20 -5.83 -14.68 0.85
C ASN A 20 -5.48 -14.88 -0.63
N ASN A 21 -6.45 -15.28 -1.45
CA ASN A 21 -6.25 -15.45 -2.89
C ASN A 21 -6.02 -14.11 -3.59
N VAL A 22 -6.79 -13.09 -3.22
CA VAL A 22 -6.67 -11.74 -3.79
C VAL A 22 -5.35 -11.09 -3.37
N ALA A 23 -4.98 -11.20 -2.09
CA ALA A 23 -3.72 -10.74 -1.54
C ALA A 23 -2.52 -11.31 -2.32
N LYS A 24 -2.49 -12.63 -2.54
CA LYS A 24 -1.43 -13.29 -3.33
C LYS A 24 -1.38 -12.83 -4.77
N GLN A 25 -2.53 -12.61 -5.42
CA GLN A 25 -2.58 -12.15 -6.82
C GLN A 25 -2.06 -10.72 -6.96
N LEU A 26 -2.45 -9.81 -6.07
CA LEU A 26 -2.10 -8.38 -6.15
C LEU A 26 -0.60 -8.09 -5.97
N VAL A 27 0.14 -9.04 -5.41
CA VAL A 27 1.61 -8.93 -5.23
C VAL A 27 2.39 -9.40 -6.46
N ASN A 28 1.73 -9.97 -7.46
CA ASN A 28 2.40 -10.32 -8.71
C ASN A 28 2.97 -9.05 -9.41
N ASN A 29 4.16 -9.18 -9.99
CA ASN A 29 4.83 -8.12 -10.75
C ASN A 29 3.94 -7.55 -11.86
N GLU A 30 3.02 -8.34 -12.43
CA GLU A 30 2.06 -7.86 -13.43
C GLU A 30 1.18 -6.72 -12.91
N PHE A 31 0.85 -6.73 -11.62
CA PHE A 31 0.09 -5.66 -10.96
C PHE A 31 1.01 -4.60 -10.35
N LEU A 32 2.05 -5.01 -9.61
CA LEU A 32 2.97 -4.07 -8.94
C LEU A 32 3.73 -3.18 -9.92
N LYS A 33 4.05 -3.71 -11.11
CA LYS A 33 4.79 -3.02 -12.18
C LYS A 33 3.94 -2.87 -13.44
N HIS A 34 2.61 -2.91 -13.29
CA HIS A 34 1.68 -2.74 -14.41
C HIS A 34 1.99 -1.44 -15.16
N ARG A 35 1.84 -1.40 -16.49
CA ARG A 35 2.19 -0.21 -17.30
C ARG A 35 1.26 0.97 -17.03
N ASP A 36 -0.03 0.69 -16.85
CA ASP A 36 -1.04 1.68 -16.54
C ASP A 36 -0.87 2.23 -15.11
N LYS A 37 -0.73 3.56 -15.00
CA LYS A 37 -0.64 4.29 -13.73
C LYS A 37 -1.89 4.10 -12.87
N ARG A 38 -3.08 4.04 -13.49
CA ARG A 38 -4.36 3.83 -12.79
C ARG A 38 -4.37 2.51 -12.05
N VAL A 39 -3.95 1.44 -12.73
CA VAL A 39 -3.90 0.09 -12.16
C VAL A 39 -2.98 0.10 -10.94
N ARG A 40 -1.79 0.71 -11.05
CA ARG A 40 -0.85 0.80 -9.91
C ARG A 40 -1.42 1.59 -8.73
N ALA A 41 -2.13 2.68 -8.98
CA ALA A 41 -2.78 3.47 -7.93
C ALA A 41 -3.89 2.68 -7.21
N ILE A 42 -4.76 2.00 -7.96
CA ILE A 42 -5.84 1.17 -7.38
C ILE A 42 -5.26 -0.03 -6.62
N VAL A 43 -4.28 -0.72 -7.21
CA VAL A 43 -3.58 -1.85 -6.57
C VAL A 43 -2.93 -1.41 -5.26
N SER A 44 -2.33 -0.22 -5.21
CA SER A 44 -1.75 0.30 -3.97
C SER A 44 -2.79 0.55 -2.88
N CYS A 45 -3.98 1.06 -3.24
CA CYS A 45 -5.08 1.23 -2.29
C CYS A 45 -5.53 -0.13 -1.73
N CYS A 46 -5.78 -1.10 -2.62
CA CYS A 46 -6.22 -2.44 -2.23
C CYS A 46 -5.20 -3.14 -1.32
N LEU A 47 -3.91 -3.06 -1.63
CA LEU A 47 -2.85 -3.62 -0.80
C LEU A 47 -2.77 -2.92 0.57
N ALA A 48 -2.95 -1.60 0.61
CA ALA A 48 -2.97 -0.86 1.85
C ALA A 48 -4.16 -1.30 2.72
N ASP A 49 -5.35 -1.46 2.13
CA ASP A 49 -6.56 -1.94 2.81
C ASP A 49 -6.39 -3.36 3.33
N ILE A 50 -5.84 -4.25 2.51
CA ILE A 50 -5.49 -5.61 2.95
C ILE A 50 -4.55 -5.54 4.16
N LEU A 51 -3.47 -4.75 4.11
CA LEU A 51 -2.56 -4.62 5.25
C LEU A 51 -3.23 -4.08 6.52
N LYS A 52 -4.36 -3.36 6.44
CA LYS A 52 -5.15 -2.94 7.62
C LYS A 52 -5.92 -4.06 8.29
N LEU A 53 -6.34 -5.04 7.49
CA LEU A 53 -7.15 -6.16 7.95
C LEU A 53 -6.30 -7.20 8.69
N TYR A 54 -4.98 -7.20 8.46
CA TYR A 54 -4.03 -8.06 9.16
C TYR A 54 -3.37 -7.31 10.32
N ALA A 55 -3.07 -8.05 11.38
CA ALA A 55 -2.29 -7.51 12.49
C ALA A 55 -0.87 -7.16 12.01
N VAL A 56 -0.31 -6.07 12.55
CA VAL A 56 1.02 -5.52 12.16
C VAL A 56 2.15 -6.53 12.35
N ASP A 57 2.01 -7.48 13.28
CA ASP A 57 2.96 -8.55 13.57
C ASP A 57 2.78 -9.81 12.70
N GLN A 58 1.67 -9.92 11.97
CA GLN A 58 1.31 -11.11 11.17
C GLN A 58 0.77 -10.73 9.78
N PRO A 59 1.57 -10.04 8.94
CA PRO A 59 1.16 -9.78 7.56
C PRO A 59 1.11 -11.08 6.74
N PRO A 60 0.23 -11.18 5.72
CA PRO A 60 0.06 -12.38 4.89
C PRO A 60 1.14 -12.49 3.79
N TYR A 61 2.25 -11.76 3.94
CA TYR A 61 3.26 -11.56 2.91
C TYR A 61 4.66 -11.82 3.47
N SER A 62 5.53 -12.37 2.63
CA SER A 62 6.95 -12.51 2.93
C SER A 62 7.68 -11.16 2.92
N ASP A 63 8.87 -11.12 3.51
CA ASP A 63 9.76 -9.95 3.53
C ASP A 63 9.99 -9.34 2.13
N ASN A 64 10.18 -10.17 1.11
CA ASN A 64 10.43 -9.71 -0.25
C ASN A 64 9.18 -9.10 -0.89
N GLU A 65 8.02 -9.68 -0.61
CA GLU A 65 6.73 -9.19 -1.07
C GLU A 65 6.39 -7.85 -0.40
N LEU A 66 6.57 -7.75 0.92
CA LEU A 66 6.40 -6.50 1.66
C LEU A 66 7.31 -5.40 1.12
N LYS A 67 8.58 -5.70 0.82
CA LYS A 67 9.48 -4.73 0.17
C LYS A 67 8.94 -4.25 -1.18
N ALA A 68 8.41 -5.15 -2.00
CA ALA A 68 7.85 -4.80 -3.29
C ALA A 68 6.58 -3.92 -3.13
N ILE A 69 5.72 -4.26 -2.17
CA ILE A 69 4.52 -3.48 -1.83
C ILE A 69 4.90 -2.07 -1.36
N PHE A 70 5.83 -1.94 -0.40
CA PHE A 70 6.26 -0.64 0.10
C PHE A 70 6.99 0.18 -0.96
N SER A 71 7.76 -0.46 -1.85
CA SER A 71 8.36 0.21 -3.01
C SER A 71 7.28 0.78 -3.94
N LEU A 72 6.20 0.02 -4.20
CA LEU A 72 5.04 0.52 -4.93
C LEU A 72 4.41 1.71 -4.19
N PHE A 73 4.17 1.62 -2.89
CA PHE A 73 3.58 2.72 -2.11
C PHE A 73 4.41 4.00 -2.21
N ILE A 74 5.72 3.92 -1.96
CA ILE A 74 6.63 5.06 -2.09
C ILE A 74 6.56 5.64 -3.50
N SER A 75 6.53 4.81 -4.54
CA SER A 75 6.39 5.29 -5.91
C SER A 75 5.07 6.04 -6.15
N GLN A 76 3.97 5.61 -5.53
CA GLN A 76 2.68 6.27 -5.67
C GLN A 76 2.62 7.60 -4.90
N LEU A 77 3.24 7.64 -3.71
CA LEU A 77 3.32 8.84 -2.88
C LEU A 77 4.17 9.94 -3.53
N LYS A 78 5.22 9.60 -4.30
CA LYS A 78 6.02 10.60 -5.05
C LYS A 78 5.20 11.43 -6.03
N GLU A 79 4.18 10.82 -6.63
CA GLU A 79 3.32 11.46 -7.62
C GLU A 79 2.29 12.41 -6.97
N LEU A 80 2.15 12.45 -5.63
CA LEU A 80 1.30 13.40 -4.92
C LEU A 80 1.74 14.86 -5.08
N SER A 81 2.95 15.11 -5.58
CA SER A 81 3.40 16.45 -5.95
C SER A 81 2.60 17.04 -7.11
N ASN A 82 1.94 16.19 -7.92
CA ASN A 82 1.10 16.61 -9.03
C ASN A 82 -0.39 16.55 -8.66
N ILE A 83 -0.93 17.66 -8.16
CA ILE A 83 -2.36 17.78 -7.81
C ILE A 83 -3.32 17.64 -9.00
N SER A 84 -2.82 17.79 -10.23
CA SER A 84 -3.60 17.62 -11.46
C SER A 84 -3.58 16.17 -11.98
N ASP A 85 -2.91 15.24 -11.28
CA ASP A 85 -2.92 13.82 -11.63
C ASP A 85 -4.34 13.25 -11.46
N PRO A 86 -4.93 12.60 -12.49
CA PRO A 86 -6.28 12.03 -12.40
C PRO A 86 -6.46 10.97 -11.30
N TYR A 87 -5.37 10.48 -10.72
CA TYR A 87 -5.35 9.48 -9.65
C TYR A 87 -4.89 10.08 -8.31
N TYR A 88 -4.87 11.41 -8.19
CA TYR A 88 -4.50 12.10 -6.96
C TYR A 88 -5.29 11.58 -5.77
N ASP A 89 -6.61 11.48 -5.89
CA ASP A 89 -7.49 11.01 -4.81
C ASP A 89 -7.13 9.59 -4.35
N ASN A 90 -6.80 8.67 -5.27
CA ASN A 90 -6.33 7.33 -4.91
C ASN A 90 -5.00 7.38 -4.14
N ARG A 91 -4.06 8.22 -4.56
CA ARG A 91 -2.75 8.36 -3.90
C ARG A 91 -2.88 9.04 -2.55
N PHE A 92 -3.80 9.99 -2.42
CA PHE A 92 -4.07 10.69 -1.18
C PHE A 92 -4.73 9.75 -0.18
N TYR A 93 -5.70 8.96 -0.63
CA TYR A 93 -6.27 7.86 0.14
C TYR A 93 -5.21 6.88 0.64
N LEU A 94 -4.25 6.49 -0.21
CA LEU A 94 -3.13 5.65 0.19
C LEU A 94 -2.32 6.29 1.34
N LEU A 95 -2.04 7.59 1.27
CA LEU A 95 -1.33 8.31 2.34
C LEU A 95 -2.13 8.29 3.65
N GLU A 96 -3.43 8.60 3.62
CA GLU A 96 -4.30 8.55 4.79
C GLU A 96 -4.37 7.15 5.39
N SER A 97 -4.55 6.14 4.54
CA SER A 97 -4.60 4.72 4.87
C SER A 97 -3.34 4.26 5.61
N LEU A 98 -2.15 4.64 5.14
CA LEU A 98 -0.88 4.32 5.79
C LEU A 98 -0.67 5.04 7.12
N SER A 99 -1.24 6.24 7.28
CA SER A 99 -1.20 7.02 8.51
C SER A 99 -2.09 6.40 9.61
N MET A 100 -3.29 5.94 9.26
CA MET A 100 -4.28 5.44 10.22
C MET A 100 -3.90 4.09 10.85
N VAL A 101 -3.22 3.22 10.11
CA VAL A 101 -3.13 1.79 10.47
C VAL A 101 -1.86 1.43 11.21
N GLN A 102 -0.96 2.39 11.41
CA GLN A 102 0.41 2.11 11.85
C GLN A 102 1.11 1.05 10.97
N SER A 103 0.62 0.78 9.75
CA SER A 103 1.20 -0.20 8.82
C SER A 103 2.63 0.18 8.42
N ILE A 104 3.02 1.43 8.62
CA ILE A 104 4.42 1.88 8.56
C ILE A 104 5.34 1.18 9.57
N LEU A 105 4.81 0.63 10.67
CA LEU A 105 5.57 -0.19 11.62
C LEU A 105 5.99 -1.53 11.02
N ILE A 106 5.26 -2.05 10.02
CA ILE A 106 5.65 -3.27 9.28
C ILE A 106 7.00 -3.04 8.59
N ILE A 107 7.28 -1.84 8.09
CA ILE A 107 8.59 -1.50 7.47
C ILE A 107 9.73 -1.77 8.46
N LYS A 108 9.55 -1.52 9.77
CA LYS A 108 10.60 -1.73 10.78
C LYS A 108 10.99 -3.19 10.92
N GLN A 109 10.09 -4.12 10.61
CA GLN A 109 10.30 -5.56 10.71
C GLN A 109 11.05 -6.12 9.49
N LEU A 110 11.15 -5.35 8.39
CA LEU A 110 11.80 -5.80 7.16
C LEU A 110 13.32 -5.79 7.28
N ASN A 111 13.95 -6.79 6.66
CA ASN A 111 15.39 -6.77 6.44
C ASN A 111 15.80 -5.56 5.59
N ASN A 112 16.81 -4.79 6.00
CA ASN A 112 17.22 -3.53 5.35
C ASN A 112 16.16 -2.41 5.39
N SER A 113 15.36 -2.36 6.46
CA SER A 113 14.31 -1.35 6.70
C SER A 113 14.81 0.09 6.66
N ALA A 114 16.06 0.36 7.05
CA ALA A 114 16.62 1.71 7.13
C ALA A 114 16.63 2.44 5.78
N ALA A 115 17.00 1.76 4.69
CA ALA A 115 17.06 2.37 3.36
C ALA A 115 15.65 2.75 2.86
N MET A 116 14.69 1.83 3.03
CA MET A 116 13.29 2.04 2.62
C MET A 116 12.61 3.13 3.46
N MET A 117 12.84 3.13 4.77
CA MET A 117 12.35 4.17 5.66
C MET A 117 12.92 5.54 5.27
N THR A 118 14.23 5.61 4.95
CA THR A 118 14.86 6.83 4.47
C THR A 118 14.22 7.35 3.18
N GLU A 119 13.92 6.46 2.24
CA GLU A 119 13.28 6.85 0.97
C GLU A 119 11.85 7.36 1.19
N LEU A 120 11.10 6.72 2.08
CA LEU A 120 9.76 7.15 2.45
C LEU A 120 9.78 8.56 3.09
N PHE A 121 10.64 8.80 4.08
CA PHE A 121 10.78 10.12 4.69
C PHE A 121 11.18 11.19 3.69
N LYS A 122 12.16 10.92 2.82
CA LYS A 122 12.56 11.85 1.75
C LYS A 122 11.40 12.18 0.82
N THR A 123 10.58 11.17 0.49
CA THR A 123 9.40 11.35 -0.35
C THR A 123 8.40 12.28 0.33
N ILE A 124 7.99 11.99 1.57
CA ILE A 124 7.00 12.79 2.29
C ILE A 124 7.50 14.20 2.57
N PHE A 125 8.73 14.38 3.04
CA PHE A 125 9.30 15.72 3.25
C PHE A 125 9.47 16.50 1.95
N GLY A 126 9.66 15.82 0.81
CA GLY A 126 9.69 16.44 -0.50
C GLY A 126 8.32 17.00 -0.94
N LEU A 127 7.22 16.45 -0.44
CA LEU A 127 5.85 16.92 -0.73
C LEU A 127 5.47 18.17 0.09
N ALA A 128 6.12 18.40 1.23
CA ALA A 128 5.82 19.51 2.14
C ALA A 128 6.52 20.84 1.76
N LYS A 129 7.10 20.92 0.56
CA LYS A 129 7.72 22.13 0.00
C LYS A 129 6.75 22.88 -0.89
#